data_AF-A0A0K1W2V2-F1
#
_entry.id   AF-A0A0K1W2V2-F1
#
_cell.length_a   1.000
_cell.length_b   1.000
_cell.length_c   1.000
_cell.angle_alpha   90.00
_cell.angle_beta   90.00
_cell.angle_gamma   90.00
#
_symmetry.space_group_name_H-M   'P 1'
#
loop_
_entity.id
_entity.type
_entity.pdbx_description
1 polymer ?
#
loop_
_entity_poly.entity_id
_entity_poly.type
_entity_poly.pdbx_seq_one_letter_code
_entity_poly.pdbx_strand_id
1 'polypeptide(L)'
;MTLPYWVILIILVIVLVLYLVIPWKKIRKWRQKKSDIVNKPENEKNIEEKNSDHSTNEEESNKSKQSQKPIFGIYNWFGSKQALRNKILVYVKEEKDCCDLCAPFEGKVLSLEKYDKDYLTMQEAISKGYHHIGCKHIDIDYYPNKTKIPNSKYSVEQKKEEHKNVLGLYKLEQELRNLIYKFDNKEDNVTEIDVKNKKNEIIMYCKTKSVKRNPKRENPYIPDYKKFR
;
A
#
# COMPACT_ATOMS: atom_id res chain seq x y z
N MET A 1 58.96 -20.69 -4.09
CA MET A 1 59.07 -22.00 -3.41
C MET A 1 57.98 -22.89 -3.95
N THR A 2 58.33 -23.88 -4.76
CA THR A 2 57.38 -24.89 -5.26
C THR A 2 57.04 -25.83 -4.10
N LEU A 3 55.75 -25.96 -3.80
CA LEU A 3 55.31 -26.92 -2.79
C LEU A 3 55.66 -28.34 -3.26
N PRO A 4 56.22 -29.19 -2.39
CA PRO A 4 56.53 -30.56 -2.76
C PRO A 4 55.26 -31.28 -3.22
N TYR A 5 55.35 -32.04 -4.32
CA TYR A 5 54.21 -32.72 -4.97
C TYR A 5 53.37 -33.58 -4.00
N TRP A 6 54.02 -34.17 -2.99
CA TRP A 6 53.36 -34.94 -1.94
C TRP A 6 52.38 -34.11 -1.10
N VAL A 7 52.68 -32.84 -0.83
CA VAL A 7 51.80 -31.95 -0.06
C VAL A 7 50.52 -31.65 -0.83
N ILE A 8 50.63 -31.46 -2.15
CA ILE A 8 49.47 -31.27 -3.03
C ILE A 8 48.58 -32.52 -3.01
N LEU A 9 49.20 -33.70 -3.02
CA LEU A 9 48.49 -34.98 -2.99
C LEU A 9 47.75 -35.19 -1.66
N ILE A 10 48.36 -34.84 -0.52
CA ILE A 10 47.69 -34.86 0.80
C ILE A 10 46.46 -33.93 0.81
N ILE A 11 46.60 -32.70 0.31
CA ILE A 11 45.50 -31.73 0.29
C ILE A 11 44.34 -32.27 -0.55
N LEU A 12 44.63 -32.88 -1.71
CA LEU A 12 43.63 -33.45 -2.59
C LEU A 12 42.86 -34.59 -1.93
N VAL A 13 43.57 -35.48 -1.20
CA VAL A 13 42.95 -36.56 -0.43
C VAL A 13 42.05 -36.02 0.69
N ILE A 14 42.49 -34.98 1.41
CA ILE A 14 41.68 -34.36 2.48
C ILE A 14 40.40 -33.75 1.90
N VAL A 15 40.47 -33.03 0.77
CA VAL A 15 39.30 -32.46 0.11
C VAL A 15 38.32 -33.54 -0.34
N LEU A 16 38.84 -34.66 -0.85
CA LEU A 16 38.03 -35.78 -1.32
C LEU A 16 37.32 -36.50 -0.16
N VAL A 17 38.01 -36.71 0.96
CA VAL A 17 37.42 -37.26 2.18
C VAL A 17 36.34 -36.32 2.74
N LEU A 18 36.60 -35.01 2.80
CA LEU A 18 35.60 -34.02 3.23
C LEU A 18 34.38 -34.02 2.31
N TYR A 19 34.57 -34.16 1.00
CA TYR A 19 33.47 -34.24 0.04
C TYR A 19 32.57 -35.46 0.28
N LEU A 20 33.15 -36.61 0.63
CA LEU A 20 32.42 -37.85 0.91
C LEU A 20 31.75 -37.88 2.29
N VAL A 21 32.40 -37.32 3.31
CA VAL A 21 31.89 -37.32 4.70
C VAL A 21 30.74 -36.32 4.88
N ILE A 22 30.76 -35.19 4.17
CA ILE A 22 29.72 -34.17 4.29
C ILE A 22 28.43 -34.66 3.61
N PRO A 23 27.29 -34.80 4.33
CA PRO A 23 26.05 -35.31 3.76
C PRO A 23 25.34 -34.21 2.95
N TRP A 24 25.83 -33.91 1.75
CA TRP A 24 25.33 -32.85 0.86
C TRP A 24 23.82 -32.93 0.59
N LYS A 25 23.26 -34.14 0.48
CA LYS A 25 21.81 -34.35 0.34
C LYS A 25 21.01 -33.84 1.55
N LYS A 26 21.54 -33.97 2.76
CA LYS A 26 20.88 -33.51 4.00
C LYS A 26 20.96 -31.98 4.13
N ILE A 27 22.10 -31.39 3.75
CA ILE A 27 22.30 -29.93 3.71
C ILE A 27 21.35 -29.26 2.70
N ARG A 28 21.17 -29.85 1.51
CA ARG A 28 20.25 -29.32 0.49
C ARG A 28 18.79 -29.33 0.96
N LYS A 29 18.33 -30.43 1.57
CA LYS A 29 16.98 -30.51 2.16
C LYS A 29 16.77 -29.53 3.32
N TRP A 30 17.80 -29.26 4.12
CA TRP A 30 17.70 -28.31 5.23
C TRP A 30 17.59 -26.86 4.76
N ARG A 31 18.26 -26.49 3.66
CA ARG A 31 18.10 -25.17 3.02
C ARG A 31 16.68 -24.95 2.50
N GLN A 32 16.07 -25.96 1.89
CA GLN A 32 14.67 -25.90 1.45
C GLN A 32 13.68 -25.79 2.62
N LYS A 33 13.86 -26.59 3.69
CA LYS A 33 13.00 -26.45 4.88
C LYS A 33 13.10 -25.07 5.55
N LYS A 34 14.28 -24.45 5.55
CA LYS A 34 14.46 -23.10 6.09
C LYS A 34 13.76 -22.02 5.25
N SER A 35 13.72 -22.14 3.93
CA SER A 35 12.94 -21.21 3.10
C SER A 35 11.43 -21.36 3.31
N ASP A 36 10.97 -22.58 3.57
CA ASP A 36 9.55 -22.89 3.70
C ASP A 36 8.97 -22.52 5.08
N ILE A 37 9.76 -22.65 6.15
CA ILE A 37 9.36 -22.28 7.53
C ILE A 37 9.27 -20.75 7.69
N VAL A 38 10.09 -19.98 6.96
CA VAL A 38 10.11 -18.51 7.05
C VAL A 38 8.87 -17.87 6.39
N ASN A 39 8.14 -18.59 5.55
CA ASN A 39 7.06 -18.03 4.74
C ASN A 39 5.66 -18.65 4.93
N LYS A 40 5.45 -19.59 5.85
CA LYS A 40 4.12 -20.16 6.11
C LYS A 40 3.47 -19.56 7.36
N PRO A 41 2.44 -18.69 7.23
CA PRO A 41 1.56 -18.35 8.34
C PRO A 41 0.67 -19.55 8.65
N GLU A 42 0.48 -19.82 9.94
CA GLU A 42 -0.62 -20.66 10.42
C GLU A 42 -1.95 -19.97 10.08
N ASN A 43 -2.88 -20.76 9.54
CA ASN A 43 -4.29 -20.46 9.25
C ASN A 43 -4.59 -19.81 7.89
N GLU A 44 -4.54 -20.65 6.85
CA GLU A 44 -5.06 -20.40 5.49
C GLU A 44 -6.59 -20.20 5.39
N LYS A 45 -7.36 -20.28 6.49
CA LYS A 45 -8.83 -20.28 6.44
C LYS A 45 -9.53 -18.96 6.81
N ASN A 46 -8.82 -17.92 7.26
CA ASN A 46 -9.45 -16.70 7.79
C ASN A 46 -9.17 -15.41 6.99
N ILE A 47 -8.50 -15.49 5.83
CA ILE A 47 -8.06 -14.28 5.09
C ILE A 47 -9.11 -13.81 4.06
N GLU A 48 -10.06 -14.66 3.66
CA GLU A 48 -11.07 -14.28 2.65
C GLU A 48 -12.27 -13.47 3.20
N GLU A 49 -12.53 -13.48 4.50
CA GLU A 49 -13.75 -12.84 5.07
C GLU A 49 -13.56 -11.47 5.74
N LYS A 50 -12.35 -10.90 5.81
CA LYS A 50 -12.11 -9.60 6.47
C LYS A 50 -11.95 -8.39 5.55
N ASN A 51 -12.31 -8.52 4.28
CA ASN A 51 -12.24 -7.43 3.29
C ASN A 51 -13.61 -6.75 3.08
N SER A 52 -14.30 -6.37 4.16
CA SER A 52 -15.45 -5.48 4.09
C SER A 52 -15.27 -4.27 5.02
N ASP A 53 -15.28 -3.09 4.38
CA ASP A 53 -15.52 -1.76 4.93
C ASP A 53 -14.83 -1.37 6.24
N HIS A 54 -13.54 -1.01 6.18
CA HIS A 54 -12.97 -0.10 7.18
C HIS A 54 -13.13 1.35 6.74
N SER A 55 -14.37 1.84 6.85
CA SER A 55 -14.62 3.27 7.01
C SER A 55 -14.08 3.71 8.38
N THR A 56 -13.48 4.90 8.41
CA THR A 56 -12.79 5.47 9.56
C THR A 56 -13.77 5.86 10.68
N ASN A 57 -13.72 5.13 11.79
CA ASN A 57 -14.06 5.62 13.12
C ASN A 57 -12.79 5.64 13.98
N GLU A 58 -12.47 6.80 14.52
CA GLU A 58 -11.22 7.11 15.25
C GLU A 58 -11.18 6.57 16.70
N GLU A 59 -12.10 5.69 17.11
CA GLU A 59 -12.15 5.20 18.50
C GLU A 59 -11.83 3.70 18.70
N GLU A 60 -11.45 2.95 17.66
CA GLU A 60 -11.08 1.52 17.78
C GLU A 60 -9.60 1.21 17.45
N SER A 61 -8.71 2.20 17.51
CA SER A 61 -7.29 2.06 17.15
C SER A 61 -6.44 1.17 18.07
N ASN A 62 -7.04 0.45 19.03
CA ASN A 62 -6.34 -0.39 20.00
C ASN A 62 -6.53 -1.91 19.88
N LYS A 63 -7.16 -2.46 18.83
CA LYS A 63 -7.40 -3.93 18.75
C LYS A 63 -6.91 -4.72 17.54
N SER A 64 -6.23 -4.12 16.56
CA SER A 64 -5.70 -4.92 15.42
C SER A 64 -4.33 -4.49 14.90
N LYS A 65 -3.52 -3.78 15.69
CA LYS A 65 -2.05 -3.80 15.49
C LYS A 65 -1.53 -5.15 15.96
N GLN A 66 -1.79 -6.21 15.21
CA GLN A 66 -1.01 -7.44 15.32
C GLN A 66 0.35 -7.13 14.69
N SER A 67 1.14 -6.32 15.41
CA SER A 67 2.52 -6.00 15.08
C SER A 67 3.19 -7.34 14.81
N GLN A 68 3.78 -7.49 13.62
CA GLN A 68 4.54 -8.67 13.25
C GLN A 68 5.52 -8.98 14.39
N LYS A 69 5.21 -10.02 15.18
CA LYS A 69 6.10 -10.46 16.24
C LYS A 69 7.35 -11.01 15.56
N PRO A 70 8.56 -10.58 15.95
CA PRO A 70 9.78 -11.08 15.34
C PRO A 70 9.81 -12.61 15.47
N ILE A 71 9.85 -13.30 14.33
CA ILE A 71 10.02 -14.75 14.29
C ILE A 71 11.46 -15.01 14.73
N PHE A 72 11.59 -15.77 15.82
CA PHE A 72 12.81 -16.29 16.45
C PHE A 72 14.12 -16.05 15.68
N GLY A 73 15.05 -15.32 16.31
CA GLY A 73 16.38 -15.08 15.78
C GLY A 73 17.12 -16.39 15.50
N ILE A 74 17.60 -16.54 14.26
CA ILE A 74 18.52 -17.62 13.90
C ILE A 74 19.85 -17.30 14.56
N TYR A 75 20.31 -18.18 15.46
CA TYR A 75 21.67 -18.13 15.97
C TYR A 75 22.62 -18.48 14.82
N ASN A 76 23.29 -17.48 14.26
CA ASN A 76 24.52 -17.72 13.52
C ASN A 76 25.58 -18.19 14.52
N TRP A 77 26.33 -19.25 14.17
CA TRP A 77 27.40 -19.83 14.98
C TRP A 77 28.50 -18.82 15.39
N PHE A 78 28.56 -17.66 14.73
CA PHE A 78 29.46 -16.54 15.04
C PHE A 78 28.73 -15.29 15.57
N GLY A 79 27.94 -15.44 16.64
CA GLY A 79 27.74 -14.40 17.66
C GLY A 79 26.88 -13.17 17.36
N SER A 80 26.55 -12.84 16.10
CA SER A 80 25.64 -11.73 15.84
C SER A 80 24.18 -12.21 15.87
N LYS A 81 23.44 -11.86 16.94
CA LYS A 81 21.97 -11.98 16.98
C LYS A 81 21.37 -11.04 15.93
N GLN A 82 21.24 -11.47 14.68
CA GLN A 82 20.36 -10.82 13.74
C GLN A 82 18.98 -11.47 13.89
N ALA A 83 18.06 -10.77 14.55
CA ALA A 83 16.66 -11.09 14.42
C ALA A 83 16.32 -10.96 12.93
N LEU A 84 15.87 -12.05 12.31
CA LEU A 84 15.23 -11.98 11.00
C LEU A 84 13.93 -11.21 11.19
N ARG A 85 14.02 -9.89 11.05
CA ARG A 85 12.85 -9.04 10.98
C ARG A 85 12.28 -9.23 9.59
N ASN A 86 11.04 -9.70 9.51
CA ASN A 86 10.33 -9.69 8.25
C ASN A 86 10.14 -8.22 7.85
N LYS A 87 10.58 -7.88 6.64
CA LYS A 87 10.33 -6.57 6.05
C LYS A 87 8.82 -6.39 5.93
N ILE A 88 8.33 -5.21 6.33
CA ILE A 88 6.93 -4.85 6.17
C ILE A 88 6.80 -4.12 4.84
N LEU A 89 6.15 -4.75 3.87
CA LEU A 89 5.96 -4.22 2.52
C LEU A 89 4.48 -3.98 2.26
N VAL A 90 4.18 -2.94 1.49
CA VAL A 90 2.84 -2.61 1.02
C VAL A 90 2.84 -2.41 -0.48
N TYR A 91 1.78 -2.85 -1.15
CA TYR A 91 1.53 -2.65 -2.56
C TYR A 91 0.52 -1.52 -2.72
N VAL A 92 0.87 -0.53 -3.53
CA VAL A 92 -0.02 0.60 -3.83
C VAL A 92 -1.01 0.16 -4.91
N LYS A 93 -2.27 -0.01 -4.53
CA LYS A 93 -3.34 -0.36 -5.45
C LYS A 93 -3.56 0.77 -6.46
N GLU A 94 -3.73 0.39 -7.71
CA GLU A 94 -4.11 1.29 -8.78
C GLU A 94 -5.58 1.73 -8.65
N GLU A 95 -5.81 3.03 -8.74
CA GLU A 95 -7.13 3.66 -8.74
C GLU A 95 -7.38 4.41 -10.06
N LYS A 96 -8.67 4.56 -10.40
CA LYS A 96 -9.09 5.14 -11.68
C LYS A 96 -8.91 6.65 -11.72
N ASP A 97 -9.09 7.35 -10.60
CA ASP A 97 -9.04 8.81 -10.47
C ASP A 97 -7.77 9.31 -9.76
N CYS A 98 -6.65 8.63 -10.01
CA CYS A 98 -5.36 8.97 -9.45
C CYS A 98 -4.86 10.34 -9.94
N CYS A 99 -4.28 11.12 -9.02
CA CYS A 99 -3.66 12.41 -9.35
C CYS A 99 -2.22 12.24 -9.88
N ASP A 100 -1.67 13.30 -10.46
CA ASP A 100 -0.32 13.29 -11.02
C ASP A 100 0.79 13.06 -9.99
N LEU A 101 0.57 13.42 -8.72
CA LEU A 101 1.54 13.24 -7.64
C LEU A 101 1.57 11.80 -7.12
N CYS A 102 0.42 11.14 -7.06
CA CYS A 102 0.29 9.78 -6.53
C CYS A 102 0.54 8.72 -7.64
N ALA A 103 0.24 9.04 -8.91
CA ALA A 103 0.36 8.12 -10.05
C ALA A 103 1.72 7.42 -10.20
N PRO A 104 2.87 8.07 -9.94
CA PRO A 104 4.17 7.42 -10.03
C PRO A 104 4.37 6.27 -9.03
N PHE A 105 3.54 6.16 -8.00
CA PHE A 105 3.66 5.14 -6.95
C PHE A 105 2.67 3.98 -7.13
N GLU A 106 1.63 4.14 -7.93
CA GLU A 106 0.66 3.07 -8.21
C GLU A 106 1.33 1.86 -8.87
N GLY A 107 0.90 0.66 -8.47
CA GLY A 107 1.46 -0.57 -8.98
C GLY A 107 2.83 -0.93 -8.39
N LYS A 108 3.41 -0.09 -7.52
CA LYS A 108 4.70 -0.34 -6.89
C LYS A 108 4.53 -0.93 -5.50
N VAL A 109 5.58 -1.62 -5.05
CA VAL A 109 5.73 -2.10 -3.68
C VAL A 109 6.61 -1.11 -2.93
N LEU A 110 6.13 -0.63 -1.80
CA LEU A 110 6.82 0.27 -0.89
C LEU A 110 7.20 -0.47 0.40
N SER A 111 8.33 -0.10 0.97
CA SER A 111 8.76 -0.57 2.29
C SER A 111 8.28 0.38 3.37
N LEU A 112 7.69 -0.14 4.45
CA LEU A 112 7.37 0.66 5.64
C LEU A 112 8.58 0.84 6.57
N GLU A 113 9.74 0.28 6.21
CA GLU A 113 10.98 0.53 6.93
C GLU A 113 11.52 1.93 6.62
N LYS A 114 12.26 2.49 7.59
CA LYS A 114 12.85 3.83 7.45
C LYS A 114 13.93 3.88 6.36
N TYR A 115 14.63 2.76 6.17
CA TYR A 115 15.69 2.62 5.18
C TYR A 115 15.58 1.23 4.56
N ASP A 116 15.44 1.18 3.24
CA ASP A 116 15.48 -0.07 2.48
C ASP A 116 16.29 0.17 1.21
N LYS A 117 17.12 -0.81 0.84
CA LYS A 117 17.94 -0.74 -0.38
C LYS A 117 17.25 -1.37 -1.57
N ASP A 118 16.30 -2.27 -1.31
CA ASP A 118 15.67 -3.09 -2.35
C ASP A 118 14.35 -2.47 -2.83
N TYR A 119 13.71 -1.64 -1.99
CA TYR A 119 12.41 -1.04 -2.23
C TYR A 119 12.42 0.46 -1.91
N LEU A 120 11.60 1.22 -2.63
CA LEU A 120 11.30 2.60 -2.26
C LEU A 120 10.58 2.61 -0.91
N THR A 121 11.00 3.47 0.01
CA THR A 121 10.35 3.56 1.32
C THR A 121 9.07 4.41 1.24
N MET A 122 8.12 4.13 2.14
CA MET A 122 6.91 4.94 2.30
C MET A 122 7.26 6.39 2.63
N GLN A 123 8.30 6.62 3.44
CA GLN A 123 8.76 7.97 3.77
C GLN A 123 9.25 8.74 2.54
N GLU A 124 10.04 8.09 1.67
CA GLU A 124 10.49 8.70 0.42
C GLU A 124 9.32 8.95 -0.54
N ALA A 125 8.36 8.03 -0.65
CA ALA A 125 7.16 8.24 -1.44
C ALA A 125 6.36 9.46 -0.96
N ILE A 126 6.12 9.57 0.35
CA ILE A 126 5.40 10.70 0.96
C ILE A 126 6.16 12.02 0.70
N SER A 127 7.49 12.03 0.86
CA SER A 127 8.30 13.23 0.56
C SER A 127 8.20 13.70 -0.89
N LYS A 128 7.82 12.80 -1.81
CA LYS A 128 7.63 13.06 -3.24
C LYS A 128 6.16 13.33 -3.59
N GLY A 129 5.26 13.41 -2.61
CA GLY A 129 3.85 13.78 -2.79
C GLY A 129 2.86 12.63 -2.70
N TYR A 130 3.30 11.41 -2.39
CA TYR A 130 2.36 10.32 -2.08
C TYR A 130 1.56 10.62 -0.80
N HIS A 131 0.30 10.20 -0.74
CA HIS A 131 -0.62 10.52 0.38
C HIS A 131 -0.78 12.02 0.68
N HIS A 132 -0.68 12.88 -0.34
CA HIS A 132 -1.04 14.28 -0.16
C HIS A 132 -2.54 14.44 0.17
N ILE A 133 -2.91 15.61 0.68
CA ILE A 133 -4.27 15.89 1.11
C ILE A 133 -5.29 15.67 -0.03
N GLY A 134 -6.31 14.87 0.26
CA GLY A 134 -7.38 14.53 -0.67
C GLY A 134 -7.11 13.39 -1.66
N CYS A 135 -5.93 12.77 -1.64
CA CYS A 135 -5.63 11.55 -2.41
C CYS A 135 -6.25 10.32 -1.70
N LYS A 136 -6.92 9.41 -2.44
CA LYS A 136 -7.62 8.23 -1.88
C LYS A 136 -6.93 6.89 -2.20
N HIS A 137 -5.61 6.85 -2.10
CA HIS A 137 -4.88 5.62 -2.43
C HIS A 137 -5.10 4.54 -1.36
N ILE A 138 -5.06 3.29 -1.82
CA ILE A 138 -5.21 2.12 -0.96
C ILE A 138 -3.88 1.37 -0.95
N ASP A 139 -3.29 1.29 0.24
CA ASP A 139 -2.15 0.43 0.52
C ASP A 139 -2.62 -0.96 0.93
N ILE A 140 -2.14 -1.99 0.25
CA ILE A 140 -2.45 -3.39 0.53
C ILE A 140 -1.20 -4.08 1.04
N ASP A 141 -1.28 -4.86 2.12
CA ASP A 141 -0.14 -5.64 2.59
C ASP A 141 0.44 -6.54 1.48
N TYR A 142 1.74 -6.43 1.26
CA TYR A 142 2.45 -7.19 0.24
C TYR A 142 3.31 -8.28 0.88
N TYR A 143 3.05 -9.52 0.50
CA TYR A 143 3.81 -10.68 0.93
C TYR A 143 4.60 -11.23 -0.26
N PRO A 144 5.94 -11.17 -0.23
CA PRO A 144 6.79 -11.69 -1.30
C PRO A 144 6.42 -13.12 -1.67
N ASN A 145 6.34 -13.40 -2.97
CA ASN A 145 5.96 -14.70 -3.56
C ASN A 145 4.53 -15.19 -3.27
N LYS A 146 3.69 -14.40 -2.60
CA LYS A 146 2.28 -14.74 -2.32
C LYS A 146 1.31 -13.75 -2.92
N THR A 147 1.55 -12.45 -2.69
CA THR A 147 0.70 -11.40 -3.23
C THR A 147 0.93 -11.29 -4.73
N LYS A 148 -0.12 -11.49 -5.52
CA LYS A 148 -0.10 -11.29 -6.97
C LYS A 148 -0.43 -9.84 -7.28
N ILE A 149 0.50 -9.14 -7.91
CA ILE A 149 0.29 -7.77 -8.37
C ILE A 149 -0.53 -7.83 -9.66
N PRO A 150 -1.72 -7.22 -9.73
CA PRO A 150 -2.49 -7.15 -10.96
C PRO A 150 -1.77 -6.29 -12.00
N ASN A 151 -2.01 -6.58 -13.28
CA ASN A 151 -1.58 -5.70 -14.36
C ASN A 151 -2.36 -4.39 -14.30
N SER A 152 -1.71 -3.31 -14.76
CA SER A 152 -2.33 -2.00 -14.86
C SER A 152 -3.58 -2.05 -15.75
N LYS A 153 -4.69 -1.52 -15.23
CA LYS A 153 -6.02 -1.54 -15.87
C LYS A 153 -6.33 -0.26 -16.64
N TYR A 154 -5.67 0.85 -16.30
CA TYR A 154 -6.05 2.17 -16.79
C TYR A 154 -4.85 2.86 -17.43
N SER A 155 -5.08 3.51 -18.58
CA SER A 155 -4.04 4.34 -19.20
C SER A 155 -3.80 5.62 -18.37
N VAL A 156 -2.64 6.24 -18.56
CA VAL A 156 -2.30 7.50 -17.85
C VAL A 156 -3.28 8.61 -18.22
N GLU A 157 -3.69 8.68 -19.49
CA GLU A 157 -4.64 9.66 -20.00
C GLU A 157 -6.03 9.46 -19.37
N GLN A 158 -6.48 8.21 -19.28
CA GLN A 158 -7.75 7.86 -18.64
C GLN A 158 -7.77 8.32 -17.17
N LYS A 159 -6.68 8.06 -16.43
CA LYS A 159 -6.59 8.48 -15.03
C LYS A 159 -6.65 9.98 -14.86
N LYS A 160 -5.91 10.72 -15.71
CA LYS A 160 -5.91 12.19 -15.70
C LYS A 160 -7.29 12.76 -16.01
N GLU A 161 -7.98 12.19 -16.99
CA GLU A 161 -9.33 12.63 -17.35
C GLU A 161 -10.32 12.39 -16.20
N GLU A 162 -10.27 11.22 -15.60
CA GLU A 162 -11.17 10.89 -14.48
C GLU A 162 -10.88 11.72 -13.24
N HIS A 163 -9.61 11.93 -12.93
CA HIS A 163 -9.20 12.82 -11.85
C HIS A 163 -9.73 14.25 -12.09
N LYS A 164 -9.65 14.75 -13.33
CA LYS A 164 -10.21 16.06 -13.70
C LYS A 164 -11.72 16.12 -13.52
N ASN A 165 -12.45 15.05 -13.87
CA ASN A 165 -13.90 14.97 -13.67
C ASN A 165 -14.25 14.99 -12.17
N VAL A 166 -13.50 14.26 -11.34
CA VAL A 166 -13.68 14.25 -9.89
C VAL A 166 -13.40 15.62 -9.27
N LEU A 167 -12.33 16.30 -9.69
CA LEU A 167 -12.03 17.67 -9.25
C LEU A 167 -13.10 18.66 -9.68
N GLY A 168 -13.66 18.51 -10.89
CA GLY A 168 -14.77 19.34 -11.36
C GLY A 168 -16.01 19.18 -10.46
N LEU A 169 -16.35 17.95 -10.09
CA LEU A 169 -17.43 17.67 -9.14
C LEU A 169 -17.17 18.32 -7.77
N TYR A 170 -15.95 18.22 -7.24
CA TYR A 170 -15.60 18.83 -5.95
C TYR A 170 -15.80 20.35 -5.94
N LYS A 171 -15.50 21.04 -7.05
CA LYS A 171 -15.74 22.49 -7.18
C LYS A 171 -17.23 22.82 -7.10
N LEU A 172 -18.06 22.09 -7.85
CA LEU A 172 -19.51 22.26 -7.82
C LEU A 172 -20.11 21.97 -6.43
N GLU A 173 -19.62 20.92 -5.76
CA GLU A 173 -20.03 20.62 -4.39
C GLU A 173 -19.62 21.72 -3.41
N GLN A 174 -18.46 22.35 -3.58
CA GLN A 174 -18.03 23.48 -2.75
C GLN A 174 -18.88 24.72 -2.98
N GLU A 175 -19.22 25.02 -4.23
CA GLU A 175 -20.13 26.12 -4.56
C GLU A 175 -21.52 25.89 -3.97
N LEU A 176 -22.04 24.66 -4.03
CA LEU A 176 -23.29 24.30 -3.38
C LEU A 176 -23.21 24.48 -1.86
N ARG A 177 -22.14 24.02 -1.20
CA ARG A 177 -21.94 24.23 0.24
C ARG A 177 -21.97 25.71 0.60
N ASN A 178 -21.28 26.54 -0.19
CA ASN A 178 -21.27 27.99 0.01
C ASN A 178 -22.68 28.59 -0.13
N LEU A 179 -23.46 28.17 -1.14
CA LEU A 179 -24.84 28.62 -1.31
C LEU A 179 -25.74 28.19 -0.14
N ILE A 180 -25.65 26.93 0.30
CA ILE A 180 -26.43 26.45 1.46
C ILE A 180 -26.07 27.26 2.71
N TYR A 181 -24.78 27.47 2.97
CA TYR A 181 -24.34 28.27 4.11
C TYR A 181 -24.90 29.70 4.06
N LYS A 182 -24.84 30.36 2.91
CA LYS A 182 -25.38 31.72 2.74
C LYS A 182 -26.90 31.77 2.91
N PHE A 183 -27.60 30.78 2.38
CA PHE A 183 -29.05 30.63 2.51
C PHE A 183 -29.46 30.42 3.97
N ASP A 184 -28.78 29.52 4.70
CA ASP A 184 -29.02 29.25 6.12
C ASP A 184 -28.81 30.50 6.99
N ASN A 185 -27.84 31.35 6.62
CA ASN A 185 -27.55 32.62 7.29
C ASN A 185 -28.38 33.81 6.78
N LYS A 186 -29.37 33.57 5.91
CA LYS A 186 -30.28 34.60 5.36
C LYS A 186 -29.55 35.78 4.69
N GLU A 187 -28.47 35.52 3.95
CA GLU A 187 -27.91 36.56 3.08
C GLU A 187 -28.91 36.94 1.98
N ASP A 188 -29.21 38.24 1.83
CA ASP A 188 -30.27 38.77 0.96
C ASP A 188 -30.17 38.38 -0.53
N ASN A 189 -29.03 37.87 -0.97
CA ASN A 189 -28.74 37.58 -2.37
C ASN A 189 -28.89 36.10 -2.76
N VAL A 190 -29.23 35.20 -1.84
CA VAL A 190 -29.30 33.75 -2.11
C VAL A 190 -30.69 33.22 -1.84
N THR A 191 -31.29 32.60 -2.85
CA THR A 191 -32.63 32.01 -2.78
C THR A 191 -32.57 30.48 -2.75
N GLU A 192 -33.67 29.85 -2.33
CA GLU A 192 -33.82 28.39 -2.41
C GLU A 192 -33.70 27.87 -3.86
N ILE A 193 -34.11 28.69 -4.82
CA ILE A 193 -34.01 28.41 -6.26
C ILE A 193 -32.55 28.25 -6.67
N ASP A 194 -31.64 29.08 -6.16
CA ASP A 194 -30.21 29.00 -6.47
C ASP A 194 -29.61 27.69 -5.97
N VAL A 195 -29.95 27.29 -4.75
CA VAL A 195 -29.52 26.00 -4.17
C VAL A 195 -30.05 24.84 -5.00
N LYS A 196 -31.32 24.89 -5.42
CA LYS A 196 -31.95 23.85 -6.24
C LYS A 196 -31.32 23.76 -7.63
N ASN A 197 -31.08 24.89 -8.28
CA ASN A 197 -30.41 24.98 -9.58
C ASN A 197 -29.01 24.35 -9.51
N LYS A 198 -28.25 24.67 -8.46
CA LYS A 198 -26.90 24.11 -8.29
C LYS A 198 -26.92 22.60 -8.02
N LYS A 199 -27.89 22.09 -7.25
CA LYS A 199 -28.10 20.64 -7.09
C LYS A 199 -28.40 19.95 -8.42
N ASN A 200 -29.24 20.55 -9.27
CA ASN A 200 -29.55 20.00 -10.60
C ASN A 200 -28.32 20.02 -11.52
N GLU A 201 -27.52 21.08 -11.46
CA GLU A 201 -26.24 21.16 -12.19
C GLU A 201 -25.30 20.02 -11.80
N ILE A 202 -25.16 19.72 -10.50
CA ILE A 202 -24.36 18.57 -10.02
C ILE A 202 -24.92 17.24 -10.54
N ILE A 203 -26.23 17.04 -10.50
CA ILE A 203 -26.87 15.82 -11.01
C ILE A 203 -26.57 15.64 -12.50
N MET A 204 -26.71 16.70 -13.29
CA MET A 204 -26.41 16.69 -14.71
C MET A 204 -24.92 16.42 -14.97
N TYR A 205 -24.03 17.06 -14.21
CA TYR A 205 -22.59 16.83 -14.29
C TYR A 205 -22.23 15.37 -14.03
N CYS A 206 -22.76 14.78 -12.95
CA CYS A 206 -22.57 13.36 -12.61
C CYS A 206 -23.07 12.43 -13.71
N LYS A 207 -24.22 12.75 -14.35
CA LYS A 207 -24.78 11.98 -15.45
C LYS A 207 -23.91 12.07 -16.71
N THR A 208 -23.44 13.27 -17.07
CA THR A 208 -22.63 13.50 -18.28
C THR A 208 -21.22 12.94 -18.15
N LYS A 209 -20.62 13.00 -16.96
CA LYS A 209 -19.24 12.56 -16.71
C LYS A 209 -19.14 11.18 -16.05
N SER A 210 -20.27 10.52 -15.79
CA SER A 210 -20.33 9.20 -15.13
C SER A 210 -19.63 9.16 -13.77
N VAL A 211 -19.62 10.27 -13.04
CA VAL A 211 -18.99 10.38 -11.70
C VAL A 211 -20.02 10.12 -10.61
N LYS A 212 -19.65 9.35 -9.58
CA LYS A 212 -20.51 9.05 -8.44
C LYS A 212 -20.70 10.27 -7.53
N ARG A 213 -21.95 10.70 -7.34
CA ARG A 213 -22.34 11.74 -6.39
C ARG A 213 -22.26 11.23 -4.95
N ASN A 214 -21.82 12.09 -4.02
CA ASN A 214 -21.87 11.81 -2.58
C ASN A 214 -22.61 12.93 -1.84
N PRO A 215 -23.91 12.78 -1.55
CA PRO A 215 -24.72 13.81 -0.89
C PRO A 215 -24.19 14.23 0.48
N LYS A 216 -23.46 13.36 1.19
CA LYS A 216 -22.89 13.69 2.50
C LYS A 216 -21.90 14.85 2.42
N ARG A 217 -21.18 14.99 1.29
CA ARG A 217 -20.22 16.08 1.06
C ARG A 217 -20.88 17.44 0.82
N GLU A 218 -22.18 17.47 0.52
CA GLU A 218 -22.91 18.71 0.23
C GLU A 218 -23.29 19.47 1.51
N ASN A 219 -23.13 18.85 2.68
CA ASN A 219 -23.35 19.52 3.96
C ASN A 219 -22.30 20.63 4.16
N PRO A 220 -22.69 21.91 4.37
CA PRO A 220 -21.73 23.00 4.60
C PRO A 220 -20.93 22.84 5.89
N TYR A 221 -21.48 22.16 6.89
CA TYR A 221 -20.86 21.97 8.21
C TYR A 221 -19.99 20.71 8.30
N ILE A 222 -19.70 20.06 7.17
CA ILE A 222 -18.83 18.89 7.15
C ILE A 222 -17.37 19.30 7.43
N PRO A 223 -16.64 18.62 8.33
CA PRO A 223 -15.22 18.84 8.53
C PRO A 223 -14.40 18.64 7.25
N ASP A 224 -13.35 19.43 7.05
CA ASP A 224 -12.54 19.43 5.82
C ASP A 224 -11.99 18.05 5.45
N TYR A 225 -11.48 17.30 6.44
CA TYR A 225 -10.94 15.96 6.21
C TYR A 225 -12.00 14.95 5.71
N LYS A 226 -13.29 15.18 6.04
CA LYS A 226 -14.40 14.34 5.55
C LYS A 226 -14.88 14.77 4.16
N LYS A 227 -14.54 15.98 3.68
CA LYS A 227 -14.85 16.42 2.31
C LYS A 227 -14.16 15.53 1.29
N PHE A 228 -12.96 15.03 1.59
CA PHE A 228 -12.16 14.25 0.65
C PHE A 228 -12.22 12.74 0.87
N ARG A 229 -13.12 12.22 1.71
CA ARG A 229 -13.31 10.76 1.93
C ARG A 229 -14.49 10.19 1.14
#